data_AF-D3Q3G5-F1
#
_entry.id   AF-D3Q3G5-F1
#
_cell.length_a   1.000
_cell.length_b   1.000
_cell.length_c   1.000
_cell.angle_alpha   90.00
_cell.angle_beta   90.00
_cell.angle_gamma   90.00
#
_symmetry.space_group_name_H-M   'P 1'
#
loop_
_entity.id
_entity.type
_entity.pdbx_description
1 polymer ?
#
loop_
_entity_poly.entity_id
_entity_poly.type
_entity_poly.pdbx_seq_one_letter_code
_entity_poly.pdbx_strand_id
1 'polypeptide(L)'
;MTRHLTFDPAAPVSRPDVDDSPVTGLVPDSVRYVLERAETWLGWDGTAVLSDGNAWTPHKALRRVGDHLIDHLAEIECRLAGMPTIPDRWHGRKLTLDGDWARFTEADLDEATSRLGRLAVWYEARMSALDDNTLDHRPDPDTWTIREVVHHVANVRYYADQLDEPA
;
A
#
# COMPACT_ATOMS: atom_id res chain seq x y z
N MET A 1 -23.72 10.44 -13.60
CA MET A 1 -22.77 9.75 -14.50
C MET A 1 -21.37 10.11 -14.01
N THR A 2 -20.71 9.21 -13.27
CA THR A 2 -19.39 9.49 -12.69
C THR A 2 -18.35 9.28 -13.78
N ARG A 3 -17.61 10.35 -14.15
CA ARG A 3 -16.48 10.25 -15.07
C ARG A 3 -15.24 9.90 -14.25
N HIS A 4 -14.75 8.68 -14.40
CA HIS A 4 -13.44 8.29 -13.86
C HIS A 4 -12.38 8.56 -14.93
N LEU A 5 -11.27 9.20 -14.55
CA LEU A 5 -10.05 9.06 -15.33
C LEU A 5 -9.70 7.57 -15.30
N THR A 6 -9.73 6.94 -16.46
CA THR A 6 -9.46 5.50 -16.59
C THR A 6 -8.13 5.39 -17.29
N PHE A 7 -7.14 4.81 -16.63
CA PHE A 7 -5.88 4.47 -17.28
C PHE A 7 -5.95 3.03 -17.78
N ASP A 8 -5.18 2.75 -18.84
CA ASP A 8 -5.04 1.38 -19.32
C ASP A 8 -4.62 0.46 -18.16
N PRO A 9 -5.22 -0.75 -18.08
CA PRO A 9 -4.89 -1.69 -17.03
C PRO A 9 -3.38 -1.94 -17.04
N ALA A 10 -2.78 -1.92 -15.85
CA ALA A 10 -1.41 -2.36 -15.70
C ALA A 10 -1.26 -3.79 -16.26
N ALA A 11 -0.07 -4.10 -16.79
CA ALA A 11 0.28 -5.48 -17.12
C ALA A 11 0.05 -6.36 -15.88
N PRO A 12 -0.34 -7.64 -16.06
CA PRO A 12 -0.53 -8.55 -14.95
C PRO A 12 0.73 -8.56 -14.08
N VAL A 13 0.56 -8.29 -12.79
CA VAL A 13 1.66 -8.29 -11.84
C VAL A 13 2.14 -9.74 -11.68
N SER A 14 3.45 -9.96 -11.71
CA SER A 14 4.00 -11.28 -11.43
C SER A 14 3.54 -11.77 -10.06
N ARG A 15 3.41 -13.08 -9.89
CA ARG A 15 3.06 -13.68 -8.60
C ARG A 15 4.07 -13.19 -7.53
N PRO A 16 3.61 -12.74 -6.34
CA PRO A 16 4.49 -12.24 -5.30
C PRO A 16 5.39 -13.35 -4.78
N ASP A 17 6.63 -12.99 -4.44
CA ASP A 17 7.50 -13.87 -3.69
C ASP A 17 6.96 -14.02 -2.26
N VAL A 18 6.85 -15.27 -1.81
CA VAL A 18 6.36 -15.64 -0.48
C VAL A 18 7.48 -16.39 0.24
N ASP A 19 7.73 -16.01 1.50
CA ASP A 19 8.64 -16.71 2.40
C ASP A 19 7.89 -17.19 3.66
N ASP A 20 8.61 -17.80 4.61
CA ASP A 20 8.03 -18.36 5.82
C ASP A 20 7.71 -17.31 6.90
N SER A 21 7.81 -16.02 6.59
CA SER A 21 7.54 -14.96 7.56
C SER A 21 6.06 -14.96 7.98
N PRO A 22 5.76 -14.74 9.28
CA PRO A 22 4.38 -14.75 9.76
C PRO A 22 3.58 -13.59 9.17
N VAL A 23 2.51 -13.91 8.42
CA VAL A 23 1.65 -12.92 7.73
C VAL A 23 1.04 -11.87 8.66
N THR A 24 0.89 -12.17 9.94
CA THR A 24 0.37 -11.26 10.96
C THR A 24 1.27 -10.05 11.20
N GLY A 25 2.59 -10.21 11.07
CA GLY A 25 3.57 -9.14 11.30
C GLY A 25 3.96 -8.35 10.05
N LEU A 26 3.77 -8.91 8.86
CA LEU A 26 4.29 -8.33 7.60
C LEU A 26 3.83 -6.89 7.35
N VAL A 27 2.52 -6.64 7.40
CA VAL A 27 1.96 -5.30 7.17
C VAL A 27 2.27 -4.34 8.33
N PRO A 28 2.09 -4.71 9.62
CA PRO A 28 2.51 -3.87 10.74
C PRO A 28 3.97 -3.43 10.69
N ASP A 29 4.88 -4.36 10.41
CA ASP A 29 6.31 -4.04 10.31
C ASP A 29 6.62 -3.11 9.15
N SER A 30 5.95 -3.31 8.02
CA SER A 30 6.11 -2.46 6.83
C SER A 30 5.56 -1.04 7.06
N VAL A 31 4.42 -0.91 7.75
CA VAL A 31 3.86 0.39 8.13
C VAL A 31 4.77 1.11 9.11
N ARG A 32 5.28 0.40 10.13
CA ARG A 32 6.24 0.97 11.08
C ARG A 32 7.49 1.47 10.36
N TYR A 33 8.05 0.68 9.44
CA TYR A 33 9.17 1.09 8.60
C TYR A 33 8.87 2.38 7.82
N VAL A 34 7.72 2.46 7.14
CA VAL A 34 7.31 3.65 6.40
C VAL A 34 7.22 4.88 7.31
N LEU A 35 6.65 4.76 8.51
CA LEU A 35 6.51 5.88 9.44
C LEU A 35 7.86 6.33 10.02
N GLU A 36 8.76 5.39 10.34
CA GLU A 36 10.14 5.68 10.73
C GLU A 36 10.90 6.42 9.60
N ARG A 37 10.63 6.08 8.33
CA ARG A 37 11.18 6.84 7.19
C ARG A 37 10.56 8.23 7.07
N ALA A 38 9.25 8.33 7.26
CA ALA A 38 8.50 9.57 7.13
C ALA A 38 8.97 10.67 8.09
N GLU A 39 9.43 10.31 9.29
CA GLU A 39 10.06 11.24 10.24
C GLU A 39 11.22 12.04 9.61
N THR A 40 11.99 11.42 8.71
CA THR A 40 13.13 12.08 8.07
C THR A 40 12.75 13.04 6.95
N TRP A 41 11.48 13.07 6.54
CA TRP A 41 10.99 13.98 5.51
C TRP A 41 10.50 15.30 6.09
N LEU A 42 10.48 15.47 7.41
CA LEU A 42 10.14 16.74 8.06
C LEU A 42 11.07 17.85 7.56
N GLY A 43 10.47 18.95 7.09
CA GLY A 43 11.23 20.05 6.49
C GLY A 43 11.63 19.80 5.03
N TRP A 44 11.03 18.82 4.35
CA TRP A 44 11.15 18.61 2.90
C TRP A 44 11.11 19.93 2.13
N ASP A 45 12.06 20.09 1.21
CA ASP A 45 12.39 21.35 0.53
C ASP A 45 11.43 21.71 -0.62
N GLY A 46 10.48 20.82 -0.92
CA GLY A 46 9.54 20.97 -2.04
C GLY A 46 10.02 20.31 -3.34
N THR A 47 11.21 19.68 -3.35
CA THR A 47 11.77 19.02 -4.53
C THR A 47 11.39 17.55 -4.56
N ALA A 48 10.66 17.11 -5.58
CA ALA A 48 10.30 15.71 -5.73
C ALA A 48 11.50 14.86 -6.19
N VAL A 49 11.55 13.61 -5.76
CA VAL A 49 12.45 12.60 -6.34
C VAL A 49 11.80 12.05 -7.62
N LEU A 50 12.55 12.02 -8.72
CA LEU A 50 12.06 11.52 -10.01
C LEU A 50 12.56 10.10 -10.25
N SER A 51 11.67 9.11 -10.09
CA SER A 51 11.99 7.69 -10.27
C SER A 51 10.81 6.93 -10.87
N ASP A 52 11.09 5.88 -11.64
CA ASP A 52 10.07 5.06 -12.31
C ASP A 52 9.01 5.86 -13.09
N GLY A 53 9.43 6.97 -13.71
CA GLY A 53 8.54 7.86 -14.46
C GLY A 53 7.55 8.65 -13.60
N ASN A 54 7.80 8.77 -12.30
CA ASN A 54 6.94 9.44 -11.32
C ASN A 54 7.70 10.52 -10.55
N ALA A 55 6.98 11.58 -10.16
CA ALA A 55 7.45 12.51 -9.15
C ALA A 55 6.99 12.04 -7.77
N TRP A 56 7.92 11.73 -6.88
CA TRP A 56 7.66 11.29 -5.52
C TRP A 56 7.84 12.43 -4.52
N THR A 57 6.84 12.60 -3.69
CA THR A 57 6.82 13.56 -2.57
C THR A 57 6.44 12.81 -1.31
N PRO A 58 6.73 13.35 -0.11
CA PRO A 58 6.32 12.75 1.16
C PRO A 58 4.82 12.42 1.21
N HIS A 59 3.98 13.37 0.78
CA HIS A 59 2.53 13.20 0.74
C HIS A 59 2.09 12.12 -0.25
N LYS A 60 2.68 12.06 -1.45
CA LYS A 60 2.37 10.99 -2.41
C LYS A 60 2.74 9.62 -1.85
N ALA A 61 3.93 9.48 -1.25
CA ALA A 61 4.37 8.22 -0.67
C ALA A 61 3.39 7.71 0.38
N LEU A 62 3.02 8.55 1.36
CA LEU A 62 2.07 8.20 2.43
C LEU A 62 0.67 7.92 1.90
N ARG A 63 0.18 8.74 0.95
CA ARG A 63 -1.10 8.50 0.29
C ARG A 63 -1.11 7.13 -0.41
N ARG A 64 -0.04 6.79 -1.14
CA ARG A 64 0.07 5.51 -1.84
C ARG A 64 0.15 4.31 -0.91
N VAL A 65 0.80 4.45 0.24
CA VAL A 65 0.77 3.43 1.30
C VAL A 65 -0.68 3.23 1.76
N GLY A 66 -1.38 4.30 2.15
CA GLY A 66 -2.77 4.22 2.59
C GLY A 66 -3.71 3.62 1.55
N ASP A 67 -3.66 4.12 0.32
CA ASP A 67 -4.45 3.61 -0.81
C ASP A 67 -4.20 2.10 -1.01
N HIS A 68 -2.94 1.67 -1.08
CA HIS A 68 -2.58 0.28 -1.35
C HIS A 68 -3.02 -0.68 -0.23
N LEU A 69 -2.92 -0.23 1.03
CA LEU A 69 -3.46 -0.96 2.17
C LEU A 69 -4.98 -1.11 2.06
N ILE A 70 -5.70 -0.05 1.69
CA ILE A 70 -7.16 -0.08 1.59
C ILE A 70 -7.62 -0.94 0.41
N ASP A 71 -6.97 -0.81 -0.75
CA ASP A 71 -7.30 -1.55 -1.97
C ASP A 71 -7.28 -3.05 -1.72
N HIS A 72 -6.18 -3.56 -1.14
CA HIS A 72 -6.03 -4.98 -0.88
C HIS A 72 -6.78 -5.46 0.37
N LEU A 73 -7.05 -4.59 1.34
CA LEU A 73 -7.94 -4.94 2.44
C LEU A 73 -9.35 -5.16 1.91
N ALA A 74 -9.84 -4.27 1.03
CA ALA A 74 -11.13 -4.43 0.38
C ALA A 74 -11.19 -5.71 -0.47
N GLU A 75 -10.11 -6.04 -1.18
CA GLU A 75 -9.98 -7.31 -1.91
C GLU A 75 -10.10 -8.52 -0.97
N ILE A 76 -9.34 -8.55 0.13
CA ILE A 76 -9.37 -9.64 1.11
C ILE A 76 -10.78 -9.78 1.72
N GLU A 77 -11.40 -8.68 2.15
CA GLU A 77 -12.74 -8.69 2.75
C GLU A 77 -13.81 -9.20 1.77
N CYS A 78 -13.77 -8.77 0.50
CA CYS A 78 -14.67 -9.28 -0.52
C CYS A 78 -14.50 -10.79 -0.73
N ARG A 79 -13.25 -11.27 -0.82
CA ARG A 79 -12.95 -12.69 -0.99
C ARG A 79 -13.46 -13.52 0.19
N LEU A 80 -13.20 -13.08 1.43
CA LEU A 80 -13.67 -13.75 2.64
C LEU A 80 -15.20 -13.77 2.74
N ALA A 81 -15.88 -12.75 2.19
CA ALA A 81 -17.34 -12.69 2.12
C ALA A 81 -17.94 -13.45 0.92
N GLY A 82 -17.13 -14.04 0.05
CA GLY A 82 -17.60 -14.67 -1.20
C GLY A 82 -18.18 -13.68 -2.21
N MET A 83 -17.79 -12.41 -2.13
CA MET A 83 -18.24 -11.32 -2.98
C MET A 83 -17.23 -11.02 -4.10
N PRO A 84 -17.68 -10.57 -5.28
CA PRO A 84 -16.78 -10.15 -6.34
C PRO A 84 -15.96 -8.93 -5.91
N THR A 85 -14.67 -8.92 -6.26
CA THR A 85 -13.78 -7.77 -6.02
C THR A 85 -14.06 -6.66 -7.04
N ILE A 86 -13.77 -5.42 -6.65
CA ILE A 86 -13.84 -4.26 -7.53
C ILE A 86 -12.40 -3.92 -7.94
N PRO A 87 -12.06 -3.91 -9.25
CA PRO A 87 -10.71 -3.61 -9.68
C PRO A 87 -10.37 -2.13 -9.47
N ASP A 88 -9.14 -1.84 -9.01
CA ASP A 88 -8.59 -0.47 -9.07
C ASP A 88 -8.47 -0.04 -10.54
N ARG A 89 -9.12 1.09 -10.86
CA ARG A 89 -9.04 1.73 -12.18
C ARG A 89 -8.33 3.08 -12.14
N TRP A 90 -8.10 3.59 -10.95
CA TRP A 90 -7.50 4.91 -10.72
C TRP A 90 -5.99 4.89 -10.97
N HIS A 91 -5.32 3.75 -10.70
CA HIS A 91 -3.88 3.59 -10.89
C HIS A 91 -3.09 4.71 -10.19
N GLY A 92 -3.44 4.98 -8.94
CA GLY A 92 -3.03 6.19 -8.20
C GLY A 92 -1.51 6.42 -8.11
N ARG A 93 -0.69 5.38 -8.32
CA ARG A 93 0.78 5.50 -8.42
C ARG A 93 1.20 6.46 -9.54
N LYS A 94 0.53 6.41 -10.70
CA LYS A 94 0.90 7.17 -11.91
C LYS A 94 0.65 8.68 -11.79
N LEU A 95 0.04 9.14 -10.70
CA LEU A 95 -0.36 10.53 -10.52
C LEU A 95 0.27 11.12 -9.26
N THR A 96 0.82 12.32 -9.43
CA THR A 96 1.17 13.23 -8.34
C THR A 96 0.19 14.37 -8.40
N LEU A 97 -0.69 14.45 -7.40
CA LEU A 97 -1.76 15.43 -7.31
C LEU A 97 -1.24 16.76 -6.77
N ASP A 98 -1.96 17.85 -6.99
CA ASP A 98 -1.59 19.17 -6.46
C ASP A 98 -1.41 19.15 -4.93
N GLY A 99 -2.26 18.40 -4.22
CA GLY A 99 -2.14 18.21 -2.77
C GLY A 99 -0.88 17.46 -2.35
N ASP A 100 -0.32 16.61 -3.21
CA ASP A 100 0.92 15.89 -2.92
C ASP A 100 2.15 16.82 -2.88
N TRP A 101 2.03 18.05 -3.39
CA TRP A 101 3.10 19.07 -3.39
C TRP A 101 3.08 19.99 -2.17
N ALA A 102 2.15 19.76 -1.22
CA ALA A 102 2.11 20.53 0.01
C ALA A 102 3.39 20.33 0.85
N ARG A 103 3.69 21.29 1.73
CA ARG A 103 4.75 21.11 2.73
C ARG A 103 4.44 19.88 3.58
N PHE A 104 5.48 19.16 3.99
CA PHE A 104 5.34 18.05 4.92
C PHE A 104 5.73 18.51 6.33
N THR A 105 4.76 18.52 7.24
CA THR A 105 4.87 19.06 8.60
C THR A 105 4.67 17.97 9.65
N GLU A 106 4.94 18.31 10.91
CA GLU A 106 4.68 17.41 12.05
C GLU A 106 3.20 16.99 12.14
N ALA A 107 2.27 17.88 11.77
CA ALA A 107 0.85 17.56 11.75
C ALA A 107 0.49 16.51 10.69
N ASP A 108 1.15 16.56 9.52
CA ASP A 108 0.95 15.58 8.46
C ASP A 108 1.50 14.21 8.86
N LEU A 109 2.65 14.19 9.55
CA LEU A 109 3.23 12.98 10.11
C LEU A 109 2.34 12.38 11.22
N ASP A 110 1.79 13.19 12.11
CA ASP A 110 0.86 12.74 13.15
C ASP A 110 -0.43 12.15 12.55
N GLU A 111 -0.99 12.81 11.54
CA GLU A 111 -2.14 12.30 10.78
C GLU A 111 -1.83 10.94 10.13
N ALA A 112 -0.68 10.83 9.45
CA ALA A 112 -0.25 9.61 8.80
C ALA A 112 -0.02 8.48 9.83
N THR A 113 0.65 8.78 10.94
CA THR A 113 0.88 7.84 12.05
C THR A 113 -0.45 7.31 12.60
N SER A 114 -1.39 8.22 12.86
CA SER A 114 -2.72 7.87 13.38
C SER A 114 -3.52 7.00 12.40
N ARG A 115 -3.48 7.29 11.10
CA ARG A 115 -4.24 6.54 10.08
C ARG A 115 -3.60 5.20 9.75
N LEU A 116 -2.32 5.21 9.38
CA LEU A 116 -1.62 4.01 8.95
C LEU A 116 -1.45 3.02 10.11
N GLY A 117 -1.19 3.50 11.34
CA GLY A 117 -1.12 2.65 12.52
C GLY A 117 -2.43 1.88 12.78
N ARG A 118 -3.59 2.51 12.58
CA ARG A 118 -4.89 1.82 12.70
C ARG A 118 -5.14 0.81 11.59
N LEU A 119 -4.72 1.10 10.36
CA LEU A 119 -4.77 0.13 9.26
C LEU A 119 -3.87 -1.07 9.53
N ALA A 120 -2.66 -0.86 10.06
CA ALA A 120 -1.75 -1.94 10.47
C ALA A 120 -2.40 -2.86 11.50
N VAL A 121 -3.01 -2.30 12.56
CA VAL A 121 -3.73 -3.08 13.58
C VAL A 121 -4.91 -3.86 12.98
N TRP A 122 -5.63 -3.30 12.00
CA TRP A 122 -6.69 -4.03 11.31
C TRP A 122 -6.13 -5.24 10.54
N TYR A 123 -5.06 -5.05 9.79
CA TYR A 123 -4.40 -6.16 9.09
C TYR A 123 -3.93 -7.26 10.05
N GLU A 124 -3.27 -6.90 11.15
CA GLU A 124 -2.84 -7.85 12.18
C GLU A 124 -4.03 -8.64 12.75
N ALA A 125 -5.09 -7.94 13.16
CA ALA A 125 -6.29 -8.56 13.71
C ALA A 125 -6.98 -9.48 12.70
N ARG A 126 -7.04 -9.08 11.42
CA ARG A 126 -7.62 -9.90 10.36
C ARG A 126 -6.81 -11.16 10.10
N MET A 127 -5.50 -11.02 9.93
CA MET A 127 -4.63 -12.17 9.63
C MET A 127 -4.57 -13.15 10.81
N SER A 128 -4.61 -12.64 12.05
CA SER A 128 -4.61 -13.49 13.25
C SER A 128 -5.87 -14.35 13.40
N ALA A 129 -6.95 -14.02 12.68
CA ALA A 129 -8.22 -14.75 12.71
C ALA A 129 -8.34 -15.82 11.62
N LEU A 130 -7.40 -15.91 10.69
CA LEU A 130 -7.43 -16.86 9.57
C LEU A 130 -6.54 -18.07 9.86
N ASP A 131 -6.98 -19.25 9.43
CA ASP A 131 -6.16 -20.46 9.44
C ASP A 131 -5.35 -20.61 8.13
N ASP A 132 -4.33 -21.48 8.14
CA ASP A 132 -3.48 -21.71 6.97
C ASP A 132 -4.29 -22.19 5.75
N ASN A 133 -5.31 -23.00 5.96
CA ASN A 133 -6.18 -23.46 4.86
C ASN A 133 -6.88 -22.28 4.17
N THR A 134 -7.35 -21.28 4.92
CA THR A 134 -7.96 -20.08 4.36
C THR A 134 -6.91 -19.17 3.72
N LEU A 135 -5.74 -19.00 4.36
CA LEU A 135 -4.65 -18.18 3.85
C LEU A 135 -4.11 -18.69 2.50
N ASP A 136 -4.04 -20.02 2.36
CA ASP A 136 -3.46 -20.72 1.21
C ASP A 136 -4.51 -21.22 0.20
N HIS A 137 -5.79 -21.00 0.48
CA HIS A 137 -6.85 -21.33 -0.47
C HIS A 137 -6.69 -20.50 -1.74
N ARG A 138 -6.64 -21.20 -2.88
CA ARG A 138 -6.59 -20.59 -4.21
C ARG A 138 -7.89 -20.88 -4.97
N PRO A 139 -8.69 -19.85 -5.32
CA PRO A 139 -9.93 -20.04 -6.07
C PRO A 139 -9.72 -20.57 -7.50
N ASP A 140 -8.69 -20.08 -8.20
CA ASP A 140 -8.32 -20.47 -9.56
C ASP A 140 -6.81 -20.23 -9.82
N PRO A 141 -6.21 -20.81 -10.88
CA PRO A 141 -4.76 -20.75 -11.11
C PRO A 141 -4.16 -19.34 -11.20
N ASP A 142 -4.94 -18.35 -11.61
CA ASP A 142 -4.49 -16.98 -11.91
C ASP A 142 -4.68 -16.04 -10.70
N THR A 143 -5.63 -16.36 -9.81
CA THR A 143 -5.90 -15.59 -8.59
C THR A 143 -4.87 -15.87 -7.49
N TRP A 144 -4.29 -14.82 -6.90
CA TRP A 144 -3.37 -14.95 -5.75
C TRP A 144 -4.06 -15.50 -4.50
N THR A 145 -3.37 -16.23 -3.63
CA THR A 145 -3.88 -16.59 -2.29
C THR A 145 -3.92 -15.35 -1.38
N ILE A 146 -4.60 -15.43 -0.23
CA ILE A 146 -4.56 -14.32 0.75
C ILE A 146 -3.13 -14.13 1.26
N ARG A 147 -2.38 -15.22 1.48
CA ARG A 147 -0.96 -15.15 1.84
C ARG A 147 -0.16 -14.35 0.80
N GLU A 148 -0.27 -14.71 -0.48
CA GLU A 148 0.40 -14.00 -1.57
C GLU A 148 0.00 -12.51 -1.63
N VAL A 149 -1.28 -12.19 -1.45
CA VAL A 149 -1.74 -10.80 -1.37
C VAL A 149 -1.07 -10.07 -0.22
N VAL A 150 -1.02 -10.62 0.99
CA VAL A 150 -0.42 -9.95 2.15
C VAL A 150 1.09 -9.71 1.96
N HIS A 151 1.82 -10.66 1.37
CA HIS A 151 3.22 -10.45 0.98
C HIS A 151 3.35 -9.33 -0.05
N HIS A 152 2.44 -9.26 -1.02
CA HIS A 152 2.41 -8.14 -1.97
C HIS A 152 2.19 -6.80 -1.27
N VAL A 153 1.16 -6.72 -0.40
CA VAL A 153 0.83 -5.51 0.35
C VAL A 153 1.99 -5.03 1.21
N ALA A 154 2.73 -5.96 1.84
CA ALA A 154 3.89 -5.61 2.66
C ALA A 154 4.99 -4.86 1.89
N ASN A 155 5.00 -4.93 0.56
CA ASN A 155 5.91 -4.13 -0.27
C ASN A 155 5.56 -2.64 -0.29
N VAL A 156 4.60 -2.13 0.49
CA VAL A 156 4.39 -0.68 0.70
C VAL A 156 5.67 0.08 1.08
N ARG A 157 6.68 -0.61 1.64
CA ARG A 157 8.02 -0.07 1.90
C ARG A 157 8.63 0.59 0.66
N TYR A 158 8.40 0.01 -0.52
CA TYR A 158 8.83 0.55 -1.81
C TYR A 158 8.48 2.03 -1.97
N TYR A 159 7.30 2.48 -1.51
CA TYR A 159 6.88 3.87 -1.64
C TYR A 159 7.69 4.83 -0.78
N ALA A 160 8.11 4.41 0.42
CA ALA A 160 9.00 5.19 1.26
C ALA A 160 10.42 5.23 0.66
N ASP A 161 10.89 4.10 0.15
CA ASP A 161 12.23 3.97 -0.45
C ASP A 161 12.43 4.92 -1.65
N GLN A 162 11.35 5.31 -2.36
CA GLN A 162 11.43 6.29 -3.45
C GLN A 162 11.93 7.67 -3.04
N LEU A 163 11.86 8.02 -1.74
CA LEU A 163 12.33 9.30 -1.21
C LEU A 163 13.73 9.19 -0.60
N ASP A 164 14.29 7.98 -0.55
CA ASP A 164 15.58 7.69 0.10
C ASP A 164 16.72 7.51 -0.90
N GLU A 165 16.40 7.42 -2.19
CA GLU A 165 17.42 7.43 -3.23
C GLU A 165 18.07 8.81 -3.31
N PRO A 166 19.42 8.91 -3.27
CA PRO A 166 20.10 10.16 -3.48
C PRO A 166 19.84 10.66 -4.91
N ALA A 167 19.46 11.93 -5.02
CA ALA A 167 19.40 12.66 -6.28
C ALA A 167 20.76 12.75 -6.98
#